data_AF-A0A8N5I4T9-F1
#
_entry.id   AF-A0A8N5I4T9-F1
#
_cell.length_a   1.000
_cell.length_b   1.000
_cell.length_c   1.000
_cell.angle_alpha   90.00
_cell.angle_beta   90.00
_cell.angle_gamma   90.00
#
_symmetry.space_group_name_H-M   'P 1'
#
loop_
_entity.id
_entity.type
_entity.pdbx_description
1 polymer ?
#
loop_
_entity_poly.entity_id
_entity_poly.type
_entity_poly.pdbx_seq_one_letter_code
_entity_poly.pdbx_strand_id
1 'polypeptide(L)'
;IRVPDQLDSSVWERTDSTHVNGADSNLTVLSMAEIASCSYEARQVGIKNGMFFGQAKKLCPNLQAVSYDFDAYKEVARTVYEILASYTHNIEAVSCDEALVDITEILTETRLTPDEFANAIRTEIKDQTKCTASVGM
;
A
#
# COMPACT_ATOMS: atom_id res chain seq x y z
N ILE A 1 2.71 8.37 -0.67
CA ILE A 1 3.98 9.13 -0.50
C ILE A 1 5.11 8.18 -0.12
N ARG A 2 6.36 8.49 -0.47
CA ARG A 2 7.53 7.67 -0.11
C ARG A 2 8.72 8.54 0.32
N VAL A 3 9.62 7.97 1.10
CA VAL A 3 10.98 8.53 1.29
C VAL A 3 11.83 8.03 0.12
N PRO A 4 12.81 8.82 -0.40
CA PRO A 4 13.71 8.32 -1.43
C PRO A 4 14.51 7.12 -0.90
N ASP A 5 14.40 5.96 -1.57
CA ASP A 5 15.30 4.84 -1.36
C ASP A 5 16.65 5.10 -2.04
N GLN A 6 17.74 4.65 -1.41
CA GLN A 6 19.04 4.44 -2.06
C GLN A 6 19.02 3.13 -2.87
N LEU A 7 18.00 2.86 -3.70
CA LEU A 7 18.10 1.83 -4.74
C LEU A 7 16.98 1.95 -5.78
N ASP A 8 17.42 2.02 -7.03
CA ASP A 8 16.70 1.85 -8.30
C ASP A 8 15.53 2.81 -8.64
N SER A 9 15.89 3.86 -9.39
CA SER A 9 14.99 4.84 -10.00
C SER A 9 14.22 4.34 -11.22
N SER A 10 14.42 3.10 -11.68
CA SER A 10 13.95 2.68 -13.01
C SER A 10 12.46 2.34 -13.12
N VAL A 11 11.70 2.24 -12.02
CA VAL A 11 10.33 1.70 -12.11
C VAL A 11 9.27 2.78 -12.35
N TRP A 12 9.42 4.03 -11.90
CA TRP A 12 8.27 4.98 -11.89
C TRP A 12 8.55 6.44 -12.33
N GLU A 13 9.50 6.67 -13.22
CA GLU A 13 9.73 8.03 -13.75
C GLU A 13 8.69 8.43 -14.81
N ARG A 14 7.65 9.15 -14.36
CA ARG A 14 6.94 10.14 -15.19
C ARG A 14 6.99 11.48 -14.48
N THR A 15 7.81 12.38 -15.01
CA THR A 15 7.97 13.75 -14.53
C THR A 15 6.77 14.59 -14.93
N ASP A 16 6.10 15.20 -13.95
CA ASP A 16 5.17 16.31 -14.20
C ASP A 16 5.77 17.58 -13.58
N SER A 17 6.26 18.46 -14.44
CA SER A 17 6.96 19.70 -14.08
C SER A 17 5.95 20.83 -13.93
N THR A 18 5.73 21.29 -12.70
CA THR A 18 5.02 22.54 -12.42
C THR A 18 6.02 23.64 -12.05
N HIS A 19 6.12 24.64 -12.93
CA HIS A 19 6.83 25.89 -12.68
C HIS A 19 6.10 26.71 -11.60
N VAL A 20 6.86 27.29 -10.66
CA VAL A 20 6.33 28.27 -9.70
C VAL A 20 7.21 29.52 -9.74
N ASN A 21 6.63 30.64 -10.18
CA ASN A 21 7.24 31.97 -10.10
C ASN A 21 6.93 32.61 -8.74
N GLY A 22 7.91 33.34 -8.20
CA GLY A 22 7.89 33.88 -6.84
C GLY A 22 7.01 35.12 -6.62
N ALA A 23 6.45 35.20 -5.41
CA ALA A 23 6.26 36.42 -4.62
C ALA A 23 5.81 36.08 -3.18
N ASP A 24 6.39 36.79 -2.21
CA ASP A 24 6.08 36.94 -0.78
C ASP A 24 6.25 35.79 0.24
N SER A 25 7.23 36.03 1.12
CA SER A 25 7.71 35.22 2.24
C SER A 25 7.10 35.67 3.57
N ASN A 26 6.14 34.91 4.12
CA ASN A 26 5.92 34.62 5.57
C ASN A 26 4.50 34.17 5.95
N LEU A 27 3.69 33.72 4.99
CA LEU A 27 2.58 32.81 5.29
C LEU A 27 2.70 31.62 4.36
N THR A 28 3.62 30.70 4.65
CA THR A 28 3.74 29.46 3.87
C THR A 28 2.47 28.66 4.09
N VAL A 29 1.51 28.81 3.20
CA VAL A 29 0.30 27.99 3.17
C VAL A 29 0.78 26.56 2.95
N LEU A 30 0.71 25.76 4.01
CA LEU A 30 1.07 24.36 3.95
C LEU A 30 -0.02 23.62 3.19
N SER A 31 0.38 22.65 2.36
CA SER A 31 -0.59 21.80 1.67
C SER A 31 -1.49 21.08 2.70
N MET A 32 -2.79 21.23 2.53
CA MET A 32 -3.84 20.55 3.30
C MET A 32 -4.30 19.25 2.63
N ALA A 33 -3.60 18.78 1.59
CA ALA A 33 -3.87 17.48 1.00
C ALA A 33 -3.61 16.37 2.03
N GLU A 34 -4.56 15.47 2.20
CA GLU A 34 -4.42 14.33 3.11
C GLU A 34 -3.55 13.23 2.48
N ILE A 35 -2.72 12.59 3.29
CA ILE A 35 -1.94 11.42 2.89
C ILE A 35 -2.81 10.17 3.01
N ALA A 36 -3.23 9.59 1.88
CA ALA A 36 -3.94 8.31 1.89
C ALA A 36 -3.07 7.16 2.40
N SER A 37 -1.83 7.06 1.93
CA SER A 37 -0.87 6.05 2.37
C SER A 37 0.58 6.51 2.28
N CYS A 38 1.41 5.96 3.17
CA CYS A 38 2.84 6.25 3.28
C CYS A 38 3.67 4.97 3.45
N SER A 39 4.88 4.97 2.88
CA SER A 39 5.81 3.84 2.96
C SER A 39 6.29 3.59 4.41
N TYR A 40 6.84 2.41 4.67
CA TYR A 40 7.31 2.06 6.01
C TYR A 40 8.44 2.99 6.49
N GLU A 41 9.31 3.45 5.60
CA GLU A 41 10.37 4.42 5.85
C GLU A 41 9.78 5.78 6.27
N ALA A 42 8.68 6.20 5.63
CA ALA A 42 7.96 7.40 6.03
C ALA A 42 7.32 7.26 7.43
N ARG A 43 6.80 6.07 7.76
CA ARG A 43 6.25 5.77 9.09
C ARG A 43 7.30 5.82 10.18
N GLN A 44 8.52 5.34 9.90
CA GLN A 44 9.64 5.39 10.85
C GLN A 44 10.02 6.81 11.26
N VAL A 45 9.84 7.80 10.37
CA VAL A 45 10.06 9.23 10.67
C VAL A 45 8.82 9.94 11.22
N GLY A 46 7.79 9.18 11.61
CA GLY A 46 6.59 9.70 12.30
C GLY A 46 5.48 10.19 11.38
N ILE A 47 5.59 10.01 10.05
CA ILE A 47 4.51 10.31 9.11
C ILE A 47 3.45 9.20 9.19
N LYS A 48 2.18 9.57 9.10
CA LYS A 48 1.05 8.63 9.23
C LYS A 48 0.04 8.87 8.11
N ASN A 49 -0.74 7.85 7.79
CA ASN A 49 -1.94 8.00 6.98
C ASN A 49 -2.89 9.01 7.66
N GLY A 50 -3.62 9.80 6.89
CA GLY A 50 -4.48 10.88 7.39
C GLY A 50 -3.74 12.18 7.76
N MET A 51 -2.40 12.20 7.77
CA MET A 51 -1.63 13.44 8.03
C MET A 51 -1.71 14.38 6.82
N PHE A 52 -1.78 15.70 7.07
CA PHE A 52 -1.66 16.69 5.99
C PHE A 52 -0.25 16.71 5.40
N PHE A 53 -0.16 16.72 4.07
CA PHE A 53 1.10 16.64 3.34
C PHE A 53 2.06 17.78 3.70
N GLY A 54 1.56 18.99 3.91
CA GLY A 54 2.38 20.13 4.33
C GLY A 54 3.01 19.95 5.72
N GLN A 55 2.32 19.28 6.65
CA GLN A 55 2.88 18.89 7.94
C GLN A 55 3.92 17.78 7.78
N ALA A 56 3.63 16.77 6.96
CA ALA A 56 4.58 15.68 6.68
C ALA A 56 5.88 16.19 6.04
N LYS A 57 5.80 17.19 5.15
CA LYS A 57 6.96 17.86 4.56
C LYS A 57 7.85 18.60 5.57
N LYS A 58 7.29 19.05 6.70
CA LYS A 58 8.11 19.60 7.80
C LYS A 58 8.89 18.52 8.54
N LEU A 59 8.31 17.32 8.70
CA LEU A 59 8.97 16.17 9.33
C LEU A 59 10.04 15.57 8.41
N CYS A 60 9.75 15.51 7.11
CA CYS A 60 10.67 15.00 6.10
C CYS A 60 10.67 15.93 4.87
N PRO A 61 11.60 16.90 4.78
CA PRO A 61 11.69 17.81 3.64
C PRO A 61 11.86 17.08 2.29
N ASN A 62 12.54 15.93 2.31
CA ASN A 62 12.81 15.10 1.13
C ASN A 62 11.65 14.17 0.74
N LEU A 63 10.50 14.26 1.41
CA LEU A 63 9.35 13.41 1.14
C LEU A 63 8.85 13.53 -0.31
N GLN A 64 8.61 12.40 -0.98
CA GLN A 64 8.11 12.39 -2.35
C GLN A 64 6.61 12.12 -2.39
N ALA A 65 5.89 13.00 -3.09
CA ALA A 65 4.51 12.73 -3.48
C ALA A 65 4.50 11.74 -4.65
N VAL A 66 3.54 10.82 -4.64
CA VAL A 66 3.30 9.87 -5.72
C VAL A 66 1.81 10.02 -6.08
N SER A 67 1.51 10.17 -7.36
CA SER A 67 0.14 10.31 -7.85
C SER A 67 -0.66 9.01 -7.63
N TYR A 68 -1.98 9.15 -7.49
CA TYR A 68 -2.87 8.00 -7.39
C TYR A 68 -2.94 7.26 -8.73
N ASP A 69 -2.92 5.93 -8.66
CA ASP A 69 -3.20 5.03 -9.77
C ASP A 69 -4.36 4.10 -9.38
N PHE A 70 -5.59 4.61 -9.52
CA PHE A 70 -6.79 3.91 -9.07
C PHE A 70 -7.05 2.61 -9.84
N ASP A 71 -6.68 2.56 -11.12
CA ASP A 71 -6.84 1.37 -11.94
C ASP A 71 -5.88 0.27 -11.47
N ALA A 72 -4.62 0.59 -11.18
CA ALA A 72 -3.68 -0.37 -10.60
C ALA A 72 -4.16 -0.91 -9.25
N TYR A 73 -4.70 -0.06 -8.37
CA TYR A 73 -5.24 -0.52 -7.08
C TYR A 73 -6.41 -1.48 -7.25
N LYS A 74 -7.32 -1.17 -8.20
CA LYS A 74 -8.48 -1.99 -8.50
C LYS A 74 -8.08 -3.36 -9.07
N GLU A 75 -7.11 -3.39 -9.97
CA GLU A 75 -6.61 -4.64 -10.55
C GLU A 75 -5.92 -5.53 -9.49
N VAL A 76 -5.11 -4.94 -8.61
CA VAL A 76 -4.47 -5.69 -7.51
C VAL A 76 -5.51 -6.22 -6.54
N ALA A 77 -6.48 -5.39 -6.12
CA ALA A 77 -7.57 -5.81 -5.24
C ALA A 77 -8.35 -6.99 -5.85
N ARG A 78 -8.76 -6.88 -7.12
CA ARG A 78 -9.46 -7.95 -7.84
C ARG A 78 -8.63 -9.24 -7.84
N THR A 79 -7.35 -9.16 -8.16
CA THR A 79 -6.43 -10.31 -8.19
C THR A 79 -6.34 -10.98 -6.82
N VAL A 80 -6.23 -10.22 -5.73
CA VAL A 80 -6.21 -10.78 -4.37
C VAL A 80 -7.50 -11.54 -4.07
N TYR A 81 -8.68 -10.97 -4.36
CA TYR A 81 -9.95 -11.66 -4.14
C TYR A 81 -10.11 -12.91 -5.02
N GLU A 82 -9.61 -12.89 -6.25
CA GLU A 82 -9.60 -14.07 -7.13
C GLU A 82 -8.70 -15.19 -6.60
N ILE A 83 -7.53 -14.85 -6.07
CA ILE A 83 -6.65 -15.81 -5.39
C ILE A 83 -7.39 -16.43 -4.19
N LEU A 84 -7.96 -15.62 -3.31
CA LEU A 84 -8.70 -16.14 -2.14
C LEU A 84 -9.88 -17.04 -2.55
N ALA A 85 -10.66 -16.60 -3.55
CA ALA A 85 -11.82 -17.34 -4.07
C ALA A 85 -11.43 -18.68 -4.72
N SER A 86 -10.18 -18.82 -5.17
CA SER A 86 -9.66 -20.09 -5.69
C SER A 86 -9.46 -21.16 -4.60
N TYR A 87 -9.32 -20.76 -3.34
CA TYR A 87 -9.21 -21.67 -2.19
C TYR A 87 -10.56 -21.96 -1.55
N THR A 88 -11.39 -20.93 -1.32
CA THR A 88 -12.71 -21.06 -0.70
C THR A 88 -13.61 -19.88 -1.07
N HIS A 89 -14.92 -20.11 -1.02
CA HIS A 89 -15.91 -19.04 -1.16
C HIS A 89 -16.37 -18.48 0.19
N ASN A 90 -15.90 -19.04 1.31
CA ASN A 90 -16.19 -18.56 2.65
C ASN A 90 -15.30 -17.35 2.99
N ILE A 91 -15.59 -16.24 2.31
CA ILE A 91 -14.84 -14.98 2.36
C ILE A 91 -15.79 -13.86 2.75
N GLU A 92 -15.38 -13.06 3.73
CA GLU A 92 -16.00 -11.78 4.06
C GLU A 92 -15.12 -10.63 3.55
N ALA A 93 -15.67 -9.82 2.65
CA ALA A 93 -14.97 -8.66 2.10
C ALA A 93 -14.99 -7.50 3.12
N VAL A 94 -13.81 -7.04 3.55
CA VAL A 94 -13.67 -5.94 4.52
C VAL A 94 -13.35 -4.63 3.81
N SER A 95 -12.37 -4.64 2.91
CA SER A 95 -11.95 -3.49 2.10
C SER A 95 -11.37 -3.96 0.75
N CYS A 96 -10.77 -3.06 -0.04
CA CYS A 96 -10.07 -3.47 -1.26
C CYS A 96 -8.75 -4.23 -1.01
N ASP A 97 -8.17 -4.13 0.18
CA ASP A 97 -6.90 -4.76 0.57
C ASP A 97 -7.01 -5.66 1.83
N GLU A 98 -8.23 -5.88 2.33
CA GLU A 98 -8.50 -6.64 3.55
C GLU A 98 -9.70 -7.59 3.39
N ALA A 99 -9.54 -8.83 3.84
CA ALA A 99 -10.57 -9.85 3.81
C ALA A 99 -10.45 -10.79 5.02
N LEU A 100 -11.57 -11.32 5.48
CA LEU A 100 -11.62 -12.44 6.41
C LEU A 100 -11.95 -13.71 5.62
N VAL A 101 -11.27 -14.82 5.94
CA VAL A 101 -11.44 -16.08 5.23
C VAL A 101 -11.54 -17.20 6.24
N ASP A 102 -12.62 -17.98 6.18
CA ASP A 102 -12.74 -19.20 6.98
C ASP A 102 -12.03 -20.35 6.26
N ILE A 103 -10.97 -20.85 6.89
CA ILE A 103 -10.10 -21.88 6.34
C ILE A 103 -10.26 -23.22 7.05
N THR A 104 -11.25 -23.37 7.94
CA THR A 104 -11.42 -24.57 8.78
C THR A 104 -11.53 -25.84 7.94
N GLU A 105 -12.34 -25.79 6.88
CA GLU A 105 -12.53 -26.91 5.94
C GLU A 105 -11.26 -27.18 5.13
N ILE A 106 -10.64 -26.13 4.59
CA ILE A 106 -9.39 -26.22 3.81
C ILE A 106 -8.29 -26.92 4.63
N LEU A 107 -8.07 -26.50 5.88
CA LEU A 107 -7.04 -27.09 6.73
C LEU A 107 -7.34 -28.57 7.04
N THR A 108 -8.62 -28.93 7.20
CA THR A 108 -9.05 -30.32 7.44
C THR A 108 -8.77 -31.20 6.22
N GLU A 109 -9.07 -30.72 5.02
CA GLU A 109 -8.90 -31.48 3.77
C GLU A 109 -7.45 -31.59 3.33
N THR A 110 -6.71 -30.48 3.40
CA THR A 110 -5.31 -30.41 2.95
C THR A 110 -4.32 -30.95 3.98
N ARG A 111 -4.73 -31.01 5.25
CA ARG A 111 -3.89 -31.36 6.41
C ARG A 111 -2.68 -30.43 6.58
N LEU A 112 -2.75 -29.23 6.03
CA LEU A 112 -1.75 -28.19 6.25
C LEU A 112 -1.93 -27.60 7.64
N THR A 113 -0.84 -27.11 8.20
CA THR A 113 -0.90 -26.22 9.37
C THR A 113 -1.40 -24.82 8.96
N PRO A 114 -1.99 -24.06 9.89
CA PRO A 114 -2.35 -22.65 9.67
C PRO A 114 -1.22 -21.81 9.05
N ASP A 115 0.01 -21.96 9.56
CA ASP A 115 1.17 -21.21 9.09
C ASP A 115 1.62 -21.61 7.68
N GLU A 116 1.54 -22.89 7.32
CA GLU A 116 1.83 -23.36 5.96
C GLU A 116 0.84 -22.78 4.96
N PHE A 117 -0.46 -22.79 5.29
CA PHE A 117 -1.49 -22.20 4.43
C PHE A 117 -1.33 -20.68 4.30
N ALA A 118 -1.07 -19.98 5.40
CA ALA A 118 -0.80 -18.54 5.38
C ALA A 118 0.45 -18.21 4.54
N ASN A 119 1.51 -19.00 4.62
CA ASN A 119 2.70 -18.85 3.77
C ASN A 119 2.40 -19.06 2.29
N ALA A 120 1.59 -20.07 1.96
CA ALA A 120 1.19 -20.33 0.57
C ALA A 120 0.43 -19.15 -0.02
N ILE A 121 -0.58 -18.61 0.69
CA ILE A 121 -1.33 -17.43 0.26
C ILE A 121 -0.43 -16.21 0.10
N ARG A 122 0.44 -15.92 1.09
CA ARG A 122 1.36 -14.78 1.00
C ARG A 122 2.30 -14.87 -0.20
N THR A 123 2.76 -16.08 -0.53
CA THR A 123 3.64 -16.34 -1.66
C THR A 123 2.89 -16.11 -2.97
N GLU A 124 1.70 -16.69 -3.12
CA GLU A 124 0.89 -16.55 -4.32
C GLU A 124 0.49 -15.09 -4.58
N ILE A 125 0.04 -14.37 -3.55
CA ILE A 125 -0.28 -12.94 -3.64
C ILE A 125 0.94 -12.15 -4.12
N LYS A 126 2.13 -12.40 -3.53
CA LYS A 126 3.36 -11.72 -3.93
C LYS A 126 3.76 -12.04 -5.36
N ASP A 127 3.62 -13.28 -5.78
CA ASP A 127 4.01 -13.71 -7.12
C ASP A 127 3.11 -13.12 -8.20
N GLN A 128 1.80 -13.07 -7.98
CA GLN A 128 0.84 -12.52 -8.93
C GLN A 128 0.77 -10.99 -8.92
N THR A 129 0.82 -10.35 -7.76
CA THR A 129 0.58 -8.90 -7.63
C THR A 129 1.86 -8.08 -7.50
N LYS A 130 2.99 -8.71 -7.16
CA LYS A 130 4.24 -8.06 -6.71
C LYS A 130 4.10 -7.26 -5.42
N CYS A 131 2.95 -7.34 -4.74
CA CYS A 131 2.70 -6.74 -3.44
C CYS A 131 2.82 -7.78 -2.32
N THR A 132 3.34 -7.36 -1.17
CA THR A 132 3.41 -8.21 0.02
C THR A 132 2.13 -8.08 0.84
N ALA A 133 1.58 -9.19 1.33
CA ALA A 133 0.47 -9.23 2.26
C ALA A 133 0.89 -9.79 3.63
N SER A 134 0.21 -9.34 4.68
CA SER A 134 0.30 -9.89 6.03
C SER A 134 -0.94 -10.73 6.32
N VAL A 135 -0.83 -11.73 7.18
CA VAL A 135 -1.94 -12.61 7.58
C VAL A 135 -1.97 -12.68 9.10
N GLY A 136 -3.15 -12.43 9.69
CA GLY A 136 -3.44 -12.70 11.10
C GLY A 136 -4.29 -13.97 11.21
N MET A 137 -4.03 -14.78 12.24
CA MET A 137 -4.67 -16.07 12.49
C MET A 137 -5.20 -16.13 13.91
#